data_AF-A0A173LJC3-F1
#
_entry.id   AF-A0A173LJC3-F1
#
_cell.length_a   1.000
_cell.length_b   1.000
_cell.length_c   1.000
_cell.angle_alpha   90.00
_cell.angle_beta   90.00
_cell.angle_gamma   90.00
#
_symmetry.space_group_name_H-M   'P 1'
#
loop_
_entity.id
_entity.type
_entity.pdbx_description
1 polymer ?
#
loop_
_entity_poly.entity_id
_entity_poly.type
_entity_poly.pdbx_seq_one_letter_code
_entity_poly.pdbx_strand_id
1 'polypeptide(L)'
;MSQQRQARTTPAAPEQHAGTPVETVVGLVNDLLIPTASDDGLVVALADDTGHLRHIGGDRRAQSRIEEIGFAVGENWSQAQKGTNAPGTALLRGSALSVRREEHTRPEVHAFSCSAAPLVHPSTGAILGALDVTGGDAAGDPRCLALVRATAAAAARELSIQMRDASALDASRTPPSLPTLRLVHRGRPCLEAGGTSTPLTTRHTELLTVLATEPGGLTAGEIGALIYPEQTAAATVRVELLRLKRLLESIPGAPQLAGRPYRLTEPLAIDALEVVEHVGRGEYDLALDLYRGESAAAAESDRVSAMLQSASLALREAMLSDANPDTLLRYLELPEVEADPDPWQVALQVLPPRSAQRSVIVAHLETLRSSDIA
;
A
#
# COMPACT_ATOMS: atom_id res chain seq x y z
N MET A 1 4.37 51.18 -37.13
CA MET A 1 5.61 50.85 -36.40
C MET A 1 5.24 50.53 -34.97
N SER A 2 5.21 49.23 -34.68
CA SER A 2 4.89 48.64 -33.39
C SER A 2 6.01 48.88 -32.38
N GLN A 3 5.66 49.24 -31.14
CA GLN A 3 6.47 48.87 -29.98
C GLN A 3 5.56 48.26 -28.93
N GLN A 4 5.74 46.95 -28.78
CA GLN A 4 5.05 46.04 -27.90
C GLN A 4 5.84 46.01 -26.58
N ARG A 5 5.30 46.58 -25.50
CA ARG A 5 5.87 46.43 -24.16
C ARG A 5 5.35 45.12 -23.56
N GLN A 6 6.22 44.12 -23.56
CA GLN A 6 6.01 42.82 -22.93
C GLN A 6 5.74 43.00 -21.42
N ALA A 7 4.63 42.43 -20.96
CA ALA A 7 4.37 42.22 -19.54
C ALA A 7 5.32 41.15 -19.02
N ARG A 8 6.12 41.49 -18.00
CA ARG A 8 6.94 40.55 -17.25
C ARG A 8 6.02 39.61 -16.47
N THR A 9 5.98 38.35 -16.86
CA THR A 9 5.42 37.26 -16.06
C THR A 9 6.36 36.99 -14.89
N THR A 10 5.85 37.16 -13.67
CA THR A 10 6.48 36.73 -12.42
C THR A 10 6.65 35.20 -12.47
N PRO A 11 7.80 34.62 -12.09
CA PRO A 11 7.92 33.17 -12.00
C PRO A 11 6.98 32.66 -10.90
N ALA A 12 6.22 31.61 -11.24
CA ALA A 12 5.38 30.89 -10.29
C ALA A 12 6.23 30.40 -9.12
N ALA A 13 5.68 30.51 -7.90
CA ALA A 13 6.28 29.97 -6.69
C ALA A 13 6.46 28.44 -6.83
N PRO A 14 7.51 27.85 -6.26
CA PRO A 14 7.73 26.42 -6.34
C PRO A 14 6.56 25.68 -5.69
N GLU A 15 5.96 24.77 -6.45
CA GLU A 15 5.00 23.79 -5.96
C GLU A 15 5.61 23.07 -4.75
N GLN A 16 4.89 23.08 -3.64
CA GLN A 16 5.24 22.31 -2.45
C GLN A 16 5.12 20.82 -2.82
N HIS A 17 6.23 20.24 -3.27
CA HIS A 17 6.32 18.80 -3.51
C HIS A 17 6.21 18.12 -2.14
N ALA A 18 5.11 17.41 -1.92
CA ALA A 18 5.07 16.38 -0.89
C ALA A 18 6.20 15.40 -1.21
N GLY A 19 7.21 15.33 -0.34
CA GLY A 19 8.39 14.51 -0.60
C GLY A 19 8.03 13.04 -0.83
N THR A 20 8.81 12.35 -1.65
CA THR A 20 8.65 10.90 -1.86
C THR A 20 8.79 10.17 -0.51
N PRO A 21 8.13 9.01 -0.30
CA PRO A 21 8.24 8.26 0.96
C PRO A 21 9.68 7.94 1.40
N VAL A 22 10.61 7.89 0.44
CA VAL A 22 12.04 7.66 0.68
C VAL A 22 12.75 8.90 1.25
N GLU A 23 12.34 10.11 0.85
CA GLU A 23 12.90 11.36 1.37
C GLU A 23 12.61 11.54 2.86
N THR A 24 11.50 11.00 3.34
CA THR A 24 11.13 10.96 4.75
C THR A 24 12.11 10.17 5.62
N VAL A 25 12.77 9.15 5.04
CA VAL A 25 13.69 8.25 5.76
C VAL A 25 15.13 8.76 5.76
N VAL A 26 15.45 9.76 4.94
CA VAL A 26 16.81 10.31 4.79
C VAL A 26 17.38 10.77 6.13
N GLY A 27 16.59 11.46 6.96
CA GLY A 27 17.04 11.93 8.28
C GLY A 27 17.50 10.79 9.19
N LEU A 28 16.68 9.74 9.30
CA LEU A 28 16.99 8.55 10.10
C LEU A 28 18.27 7.86 9.60
N VAL A 29 18.42 7.72 8.28
CA VAL A 29 19.59 7.08 7.67
C VAL A 29 20.85 7.91 7.90
N ASN A 30 20.74 9.25 7.81
CA ASN A 30 21.83 10.16 8.12
C ASN A 30 22.26 10.05 9.59
N ASP A 31 21.34 9.79 10.51
CA ASP A 31 21.67 9.66 11.93
C ASP A 31 22.25 8.28 12.27
N LEU A 32 21.70 7.21 11.68
CA LEU A 32 22.05 5.83 12.06
C LEU A 32 23.24 5.25 11.28
N LEU A 33 23.43 5.62 10.02
CA LEU A 33 24.38 4.93 9.13
C LEU A 33 25.51 5.82 8.63
N ILE A 34 25.25 7.09 8.32
CA ILE A 34 26.30 7.97 7.76
C ILE A 34 27.50 8.16 8.68
N PRO A 35 27.36 8.32 10.02
CA PRO A 35 28.52 8.49 10.90
C PRO A 35 29.47 7.29 10.81
N THR A 36 28.95 6.08 10.94
CA THR A 36 29.73 4.83 10.81
C THR A 36 30.28 4.66 9.39
N ALA A 37 29.48 4.96 8.37
CA ALA A 37 29.91 4.81 6.98
C ALA A 37 31.07 5.75 6.61
N SER A 38 31.09 6.96 7.17
CA SER A 38 32.12 7.98 6.92
C SER A 38 33.49 7.58 7.46
N ASP A 39 33.53 6.77 8.52
CA ASP A 39 34.78 6.32 9.13
C ASP A 39 35.32 5.02 8.50
N ASP A 40 34.45 4.22 7.87
CA ASP A 40 34.76 2.87 7.37
C ASP A 40 34.91 2.78 5.83
N GLY A 41 34.91 3.91 5.12
CA GLY A 41 35.03 3.93 3.66
C GLY A 41 33.81 3.35 2.94
N LEU A 42 32.64 3.50 3.56
CA LEU A 42 31.35 3.01 3.07
C LEU A 42 30.51 4.17 2.55
N VAL A 43 29.61 3.86 1.63
CA VAL A 43 28.59 4.77 1.13
C VAL A 43 27.22 4.17 1.40
N VAL A 44 26.30 5.00 1.86
CA VAL A 44 24.91 4.67 2.09
C VAL A 44 24.10 5.35 1.00
N ALA A 45 23.18 4.62 0.38
CA ALA A 45 22.32 5.13 -0.65
C ALA A 45 20.86 4.73 -0.42
N LEU A 46 19.96 5.60 -0.85
CA LEU A 46 18.53 5.34 -0.87
C LEU A 46 18.04 5.42 -2.31
N ALA A 47 17.34 4.38 -2.74
CA ALA A 47 16.66 4.33 -4.03
C ALA A 47 15.14 4.40 -3.83
N ASP A 48 14.42 4.99 -4.79
CA ASP A 48 12.96 4.83 -4.88
C ASP A 48 12.56 3.44 -5.38
N ASP A 49 11.26 3.19 -5.43
CA ASP A 49 10.64 1.92 -5.84
C ASP A 49 10.96 1.54 -7.30
N THR A 50 11.29 2.50 -8.14
CA THR A 50 11.73 2.30 -9.53
C THR A 50 13.24 2.12 -9.68
N GLY A 51 14.00 2.26 -8.59
CA GLY A 51 15.44 2.08 -8.54
C GLY A 51 16.25 3.35 -8.83
N HIS A 52 15.64 4.54 -8.87
CA HIS A 52 16.39 5.79 -8.97
C HIS A 52 16.98 6.18 -7.62
N LEU A 53 18.28 6.47 -7.59
CA LEU A 53 18.97 6.91 -6.38
C LEU A 53 18.50 8.31 -5.98
N ARG A 54 17.90 8.43 -4.80
CA ARG A 54 17.36 9.69 -4.25
C ARG A 54 18.32 10.38 -3.30
N HIS A 55 19.15 9.60 -2.61
CA HIS A 55 20.12 10.11 -1.64
C HIS A 55 21.37 9.24 -1.60
N ILE A 56 22.53 9.88 -1.42
CA ILE A 56 23.83 9.23 -1.25
C ILE A 56 24.60 10.00 -0.17
N GLY A 57 25.23 9.27 0.75
CA GLY A 57 26.06 9.84 1.82
C GLY A 57 27.05 8.84 2.42
N GLY A 58 27.95 9.28 3.29
CA GLY A 58 29.03 8.44 3.85
C GLY A 58 30.43 8.97 3.50
N ASP A 59 31.42 8.09 3.37
CA ASP A 59 32.81 8.51 3.12
C ASP A 59 32.98 9.22 1.78
N ARG A 60 33.62 10.39 1.79
CA ARG A 60 33.78 11.24 0.59
C ARG A 60 34.66 10.58 -0.48
N ARG A 61 35.69 9.82 -0.09
CA ARG A 61 36.55 9.14 -1.07
C ARG A 61 35.84 7.97 -1.71
N ALA A 62 35.05 7.23 -0.94
CA ALA A 62 34.20 6.16 -1.44
C ALA A 62 33.12 6.71 -2.38
N GLN A 63 32.48 7.84 -2.05
CA GLN A 63 31.53 8.52 -2.93
C GLN A 63 32.14 8.87 -4.29
N SER A 64 33.32 9.50 -4.33
CA SER A 64 33.98 9.82 -5.61
C SER A 64 34.26 8.58 -6.47
N ARG A 65 34.60 7.44 -5.86
CA ARG A 65 34.86 6.19 -6.61
C ARG A 65 33.59 5.57 -7.19
N ILE A 66 32.46 5.66 -6.49
CA ILE A 66 31.20 5.10 -7.00
C ILE A 66 30.54 6.04 -8.03
N GLU A 67 30.81 7.35 -7.97
CA GLU A 67 30.38 8.29 -9.01
C GLU A 67 31.01 7.95 -10.38
N GLU A 68 32.27 7.49 -10.41
CA GLU A 68 32.96 7.07 -11.65
C GLU A 68 32.25 5.93 -12.38
N ILE A 69 31.48 5.09 -11.67
CA ILE A 69 30.68 3.99 -12.25
C ILE A 69 29.22 4.39 -12.50
N GLY A 70 28.88 5.68 -12.37
CA GLY A 70 27.53 6.20 -12.54
C GLY A 70 26.58 5.86 -11.38
N PHE A 71 27.12 5.64 -10.17
CA PHE A 71 26.34 5.51 -8.96
C PHE A 71 26.20 6.89 -8.31
N ALA A 72 25.24 7.67 -8.83
CA ALA A 72 25.01 9.06 -8.43
C ALA A 72 23.51 9.33 -8.24
N VAL A 73 23.17 10.37 -7.47
CA VAL A 73 21.77 10.79 -7.27
C VAL A 73 21.11 11.09 -8.63
N GLY A 74 19.91 10.54 -8.84
CA GLY A 74 19.14 10.61 -10.08
C GLY A 74 19.36 9.40 -11.01
N GLU A 75 20.44 8.65 -10.86
CA GLU A 75 20.72 7.48 -11.70
C GLU A 75 19.84 6.29 -11.34
N ASN A 76 19.41 5.55 -12.36
CA ASN A 76 18.59 4.36 -12.19
C ASN A 76 19.46 3.10 -12.08
N TRP A 77 19.39 2.47 -10.92
CA TRP A 77 20.10 1.25 -10.55
C TRP A 77 19.18 0.03 -10.43
N SER A 78 18.02 0.05 -11.10
CA SER A 78 17.19 -1.13 -11.28
C SER A 78 17.97 -2.28 -11.95
N GLN A 79 17.59 -3.51 -11.62
CA GLN A 79 18.21 -4.69 -12.22
C GLN A 79 17.99 -4.74 -13.74
N ALA A 80 16.83 -4.25 -14.22
CA ALA A 80 16.52 -4.16 -15.64
C ALA A 80 17.53 -3.31 -16.42
N GLN A 81 18.05 -2.24 -15.82
CA GLN A 81 18.97 -1.32 -16.48
C GLN A 81 20.45 -1.64 -16.22
N LYS A 82 20.82 -2.00 -15.00
CA LYS A 82 22.22 -2.19 -14.61
C LYS A 82 22.64 -3.66 -14.42
N GLY A 83 21.72 -4.61 -14.54
CA GLY A 83 21.96 -6.02 -14.23
C GLY A 83 22.01 -6.27 -12.72
N THR A 84 22.46 -7.45 -12.29
CA THR A 84 22.56 -7.82 -10.87
C THR A 84 23.38 -6.79 -10.10
N ASN A 85 22.71 -6.12 -9.17
CA ASN A 85 23.26 -5.14 -8.23
C ASN A 85 22.40 -5.14 -6.96
N ALA A 86 22.92 -4.68 -5.83
CA ALA A 86 22.22 -4.81 -4.55
C ALA A 86 20.89 -4.04 -4.45
N PRO A 87 20.79 -2.71 -4.73
CA PRO A 87 19.53 -2.00 -4.59
C PRO A 87 18.45 -2.54 -5.54
N GLY A 88 18.77 -2.75 -6.82
CA GLY A 88 17.84 -3.31 -7.80
C GLY A 88 17.40 -4.74 -7.47
N THR A 89 18.29 -5.57 -6.93
CA THR A 89 17.93 -6.95 -6.56
C THR A 89 17.12 -6.99 -5.27
N ALA A 90 17.37 -6.09 -4.32
CA ALA A 90 16.57 -5.96 -3.10
C ALA A 90 15.14 -5.50 -3.40
N LEU A 91 14.96 -4.57 -4.34
CA LEU A 91 13.65 -4.17 -4.87
C LEU A 91 12.94 -5.36 -5.52
N LEU A 92 13.61 -6.06 -6.43
CA LEU A 92 13.01 -7.20 -7.16
C LEU A 92 12.64 -8.37 -6.25
N ARG A 93 13.51 -8.72 -5.28
CA ARG A 93 13.29 -9.88 -4.39
C ARG A 93 12.43 -9.56 -3.17
N GLY A 94 12.26 -8.28 -2.83
CA GLY A 94 11.58 -7.87 -1.60
C GLY A 94 12.25 -8.38 -0.33
N SER A 95 13.56 -8.65 -0.36
CA SER A 95 14.30 -9.21 0.78
C SER A 95 15.71 -8.64 0.88
N ALA A 96 16.21 -8.50 2.11
CA ALA A 96 17.57 -8.05 2.35
C ALA A 96 18.61 -9.06 1.83
N LEU A 97 19.65 -8.58 1.16
CA LEU A 97 20.70 -9.41 0.54
C LEU A 97 22.02 -8.65 0.43
N SER A 98 23.08 -9.39 0.15
CA SER A 98 24.36 -8.82 -0.26
C SER A 98 24.71 -9.27 -1.67
N VAL A 99 25.36 -8.39 -2.44
CA VAL A 99 25.97 -8.69 -3.74
C VAL A 99 27.46 -8.39 -3.62
N ARG A 100 28.32 -9.38 -3.86
CA ARG A 100 29.75 -9.30 -3.63
C ARG A 100 30.52 -9.35 -4.94
N ARG A 101 31.35 -8.33 -5.19
CA ARG A 101 32.37 -8.33 -6.26
C ARG A 101 31.81 -8.84 -7.60
N GLU A 102 32.26 -9.99 -8.07
CA GLU A 102 31.90 -10.60 -9.36
C GLU A 102 30.44 -11.08 -9.44
N GLU A 103 29.70 -11.10 -8.33
CA GLU A 103 28.24 -11.31 -8.34
C GLU A 103 27.50 -10.16 -9.05
N HIS A 104 28.12 -8.98 -9.17
CA HIS A 104 27.60 -7.90 -10.01
C HIS A 104 27.71 -8.28 -11.50
N THR A 105 26.68 -8.00 -12.29
CA THR A 105 26.71 -8.31 -13.73
C THR A 105 27.75 -7.46 -14.48
N ARG A 106 27.97 -6.22 -14.05
CA ARG A 106 28.88 -5.28 -14.71
C ARG A 106 30.30 -5.39 -14.14
N PRO A 107 31.33 -5.64 -14.97
CA PRO A 107 32.71 -5.72 -14.51
C PRO A 107 33.22 -4.45 -13.82
N GLU A 108 32.72 -3.29 -14.25
CA GLU A 108 33.02 -1.97 -13.67
C GLU A 108 32.66 -1.88 -12.18
N VAL A 109 31.73 -2.73 -11.70
CA VAL A 109 31.25 -2.75 -10.31
C VAL A 109 31.94 -3.85 -9.48
N HIS A 110 32.77 -4.72 -10.08
CA HIS A 110 33.41 -5.85 -9.38
C HIS A 110 34.37 -5.42 -8.26
N ALA A 111 34.81 -4.16 -8.26
CA ALA A 111 35.59 -3.58 -7.17
C ALA A 111 34.79 -3.38 -5.87
N PHE A 112 33.46 -3.49 -5.92
CA PHE A 112 32.56 -3.17 -4.82
C PHE A 112 31.80 -4.40 -4.32
N SER A 113 31.47 -4.39 -3.04
CA SER A 113 30.44 -5.23 -2.45
C SER A 113 29.37 -4.35 -1.82
N CYS A 114 28.16 -4.88 -1.76
CA CYS A 114 26.99 -4.10 -1.39
C CYS A 114 26.06 -4.94 -0.50
N SER A 115 25.41 -4.32 0.47
CA SER A 115 24.32 -4.92 1.24
C SER A 115 23.11 -4.01 1.15
N ALA A 116 21.97 -4.56 0.74
CA ALA A 116 20.74 -3.80 0.56
C ALA A 116 19.56 -4.47 1.25
N ALA A 117 18.59 -3.65 1.66
CA ALA A 117 17.29 -4.08 2.15
C ALA A 117 16.18 -3.22 1.56
N PRO A 118 15.01 -3.80 1.25
CA PRO A 118 13.86 -3.01 0.82
C PRO A 118 13.35 -2.15 1.98
N LEU A 119 12.91 -0.95 1.65
CA LEU A 119 12.08 -0.12 2.52
C LEU A 119 10.62 -0.50 2.26
N VAL A 120 9.93 -0.95 3.29
CA VAL A 120 8.58 -1.52 3.16
C VAL A 120 7.58 -0.63 3.87
N HIS A 121 6.49 -0.32 3.18
CA HIS A 121 5.38 0.42 3.73
C HIS A 121 4.74 -0.35 4.90
N PRO A 122 4.57 0.26 6.08
CA PRO A 122 4.23 -0.48 7.30
C PRO A 122 2.81 -1.08 7.31
N SER A 123 1.84 -0.48 6.61
CA SER A 123 0.47 -1.02 6.53
C SER A 123 0.16 -1.81 5.24
N THR A 124 0.60 -1.32 4.06
CA THR A 124 0.32 -1.98 2.77
C THR A 124 1.29 -3.10 2.41
N GLY A 125 2.49 -3.12 3.02
CA GLY A 125 3.55 -4.05 2.63
C GLY A 125 4.20 -3.72 1.28
N ALA A 126 3.83 -2.61 0.63
CA ALA A 126 4.43 -2.18 -0.62
C ALA A 126 5.91 -1.81 -0.44
N ILE A 127 6.76 -2.13 -1.43
CA ILE A 127 8.15 -1.68 -1.45
C ILE A 127 8.16 -0.22 -1.88
N LEU A 128 8.69 0.64 -1.01
CA LEU A 128 8.80 2.08 -1.22
C LEU A 128 10.14 2.47 -1.85
N GLY A 129 11.11 1.57 -1.80
CA GLY A 129 12.48 1.84 -2.19
C GLY A 129 13.44 0.82 -1.61
N ALA A 130 14.73 1.11 -1.72
CA ALA A 130 15.79 0.31 -1.14
C ALA A 130 16.80 1.16 -0.38
N LEU A 131 17.26 0.63 0.75
CA LEU A 131 18.44 1.11 1.47
C LEU A 131 19.62 0.23 1.06
N ASP A 132 20.69 0.84 0.58
CA ASP A 132 21.90 0.17 0.15
C ASP A 132 23.12 0.72 0.89
N VAL A 133 24.07 -0.16 1.21
CA VAL A 133 25.40 0.19 1.69
C VAL A 133 26.41 -0.43 0.75
N THR A 134 27.17 0.42 0.07
CA THR A 134 28.18 0.08 -0.93
C THR A 134 29.58 0.40 -0.40
N GLY A 135 30.55 -0.46 -0.69
CA GLY A 135 31.95 -0.25 -0.33
C GLY A 135 32.85 -1.41 -0.73
N GLY A 136 33.91 -1.64 0.03
CA GLY A 136 34.77 -2.82 -0.11
C GLY A 136 34.17 -4.06 0.57
N ASP A 137 35.03 -4.99 1.02
CA ASP A 137 34.57 -6.24 1.65
C ASP A 137 33.69 -6.03 2.89
N ALA A 138 33.89 -4.93 3.62
CA ALA A 138 33.07 -4.57 4.78
C ALA A 138 31.57 -4.40 4.44
N ALA A 139 31.24 -3.90 3.25
CA ALA A 139 29.86 -3.78 2.78
C ALA A 139 29.23 -5.14 2.43
N GLY A 140 30.04 -6.16 2.12
CA GLY A 140 29.59 -7.54 1.90
C GLY A 140 29.54 -8.41 3.16
N ASP A 141 29.95 -7.88 4.32
CA ASP A 141 30.00 -8.59 5.60
C ASP A 141 28.58 -8.86 6.15
N PRO A 142 28.28 -10.06 6.69
CA PRO A 142 26.99 -10.36 7.29
C PRO A 142 26.52 -9.38 8.38
N ARG A 143 27.45 -8.73 9.09
CA ARG A 143 27.15 -7.69 10.09
C ARG A 143 26.64 -6.41 9.43
N CYS A 144 27.19 -6.04 8.28
CA CYS A 144 26.69 -4.91 7.50
C CYS A 144 25.25 -5.19 7.03
N LEU A 145 24.99 -6.39 6.50
CA LEU A 145 23.63 -6.79 6.12
C LEU A 145 22.64 -6.76 7.29
N ALA A 146 23.06 -7.22 8.48
CA ALA A 146 22.25 -7.16 9.68
C ALA A 146 21.92 -5.71 10.09
N LEU A 147 22.90 -4.81 10.00
CA LEU A 147 22.73 -3.39 10.25
C LEU A 147 21.76 -2.74 9.25
N VAL A 148 21.95 -2.98 7.95
CA VAL A 148 21.08 -2.49 6.88
C VAL A 148 19.64 -2.95 7.09
N ARG A 149 19.44 -4.23 7.42
CA ARG A 149 18.12 -4.79 7.74
C ARG A 149 17.50 -4.15 8.99
N ALA A 150 18.28 -3.92 10.03
CA ALA A 150 17.80 -3.27 11.25
C ALA A 150 17.39 -1.81 10.99
N THR A 151 18.17 -1.08 10.20
CA THR A 151 17.87 0.30 9.81
C THR A 151 16.62 0.36 8.93
N ALA A 152 16.45 -0.55 7.97
CA ALA A 152 15.22 -0.62 7.16
C ALA A 152 13.97 -0.91 8.02
N ALA A 153 14.08 -1.76 9.05
CA ALA A 153 13.01 -2.00 10.00
C ALA A 153 12.70 -0.76 10.87
N ALA A 154 13.73 -0.01 11.29
CA ALA A 154 13.57 1.25 12.00
C ALA A 154 12.88 2.31 11.12
N ALA A 155 13.24 2.38 9.83
CA ALA A 155 12.59 3.26 8.86
C ALA A 155 11.10 2.93 8.70
N ALA A 156 10.74 1.65 8.56
CA ALA A 156 9.33 1.25 8.52
C ALA A 156 8.57 1.65 9.79
N ARG A 157 9.23 1.58 10.95
CA ARG A 157 8.66 2.01 12.23
C ARG A 157 8.46 3.53 12.28
N GLU A 158 9.45 4.31 11.86
CA GLU A 158 9.38 5.78 11.79
C GLU A 158 8.24 6.23 10.87
N LEU A 159 8.18 5.66 9.66
CA LEU A 159 7.07 5.88 8.72
C LEU A 159 5.72 5.55 9.37
N SER A 160 5.63 4.46 10.14
CA SER A 160 4.38 4.12 10.83
C SER A 160 3.97 5.14 11.90
N ILE A 161 4.92 5.82 12.53
CA ILE A 161 4.65 6.87 13.54
C ILE A 161 4.21 8.13 12.80
N GLN A 162 4.94 8.56 11.78
CA GLN A 162 4.60 9.75 11.02
C GLN A 162 3.26 9.64 10.29
N MET A 163 2.91 8.47 9.77
CA MET A 163 1.59 8.25 9.18
C MET A 163 0.47 8.34 10.21
N ARG A 164 0.70 7.91 11.46
CA ARG A 164 -0.24 8.11 12.57
C ARG A 164 -0.36 9.59 12.93
N ASP A 165 0.76 10.30 13.00
CA ASP A 165 0.77 11.72 13.35
C ASP A 165 0.16 12.58 12.24
N ALA A 166 0.44 12.26 10.97
CA ALA A 166 -0.20 12.88 9.80
C ALA A 166 -1.70 12.59 9.79
N SER A 167 -2.12 11.36 10.07
CA SER A 167 -3.54 11.01 10.23
C SER A 167 -4.18 11.74 11.42
N ALA A 168 -3.47 11.96 12.52
CA ALA A 168 -3.95 12.70 13.69
C ALA A 168 -4.07 14.22 13.41
N LEU A 169 -3.12 14.78 12.65
CA LEU A 169 -3.14 16.17 12.20
C LEU A 169 -4.24 16.41 11.16
N ASP A 170 -4.48 15.45 10.26
CA ASP A 170 -5.57 15.47 9.29
C ASP A 170 -6.95 15.26 9.97
N ALA A 171 -7.02 14.41 11.00
CA ALA A 171 -8.20 14.25 11.85
C ALA A 171 -8.54 15.51 12.68
N SER A 172 -7.60 16.46 12.83
CA SER A 172 -7.88 17.75 13.47
C SER A 172 -8.52 18.78 12.52
N ARG A 173 -8.42 18.55 11.19
CA ARG A 173 -8.97 19.42 10.13
C ARG A 173 -10.20 18.83 9.45
N THR A 174 -10.40 17.54 9.59
CA THR A 174 -11.53 16.78 9.04
C THR A 174 -12.49 16.44 10.18
N PRO A 175 -13.83 16.61 10.03
CA PRO A 175 -14.77 16.18 11.07
C PRO A 175 -14.53 14.71 11.43
N PRO A 176 -14.81 14.27 12.68
CA PRO A 176 -14.55 12.89 13.08
C PRO A 176 -15.24 11.95 12.10
N SER A 177 -14.43 11.25 11.28
CA SER A 177 -14.91 10.26 10.34
C SER A 177 -15.59 9.16 11.14
N LEU A 178 -16.79 8.75 10.69
CA LEU A 178 -17.52 7.65 11.31
C LEU A 178 -16.61 6.42 11.42
N PRO A 179 -16.69 5.64 12.52
CA PRO A 179 -15.97 4.39 12.59
C PRO A 179 -16.39 3.53 11.40
N THR A 180 -15.43 2.86 10.77
CA THR A 180 -15.61 2.13 9.52
C THR A 180 -15.13 0.70 9.67
N LEU A 181 -16.01 -0.26 9.35
CA LEU A 181 -15.66 -1.65 9.18
C LEU A 181 -15.08 -1.84 7.78
N ARG A 182 -13.78 -2.19 7.70
CA ARG A 182 -13.07 -2.42 6.45
C ARG A 182 -13.17 -3.87 6.02
N LEU A 183 -13.83 -4.11 4.91
CA LEU A 183 -14.03 -5.42 4.29
C LEU A 183 -13.37 -5.49 2.90
N VAL A 184 -13.41 -4.41 2.11
CA VAL A 184 -12.80 -4.32 0.78
C VAL A 184 -11.37 -3.80 0.85
N HIS A 185 -10.51 -4.54 1.55
CA HIS A 185 -9.09 -4.25 1.59
C HIS A 185 -8.24 -5.52 1.48
N ARG A 186 -7.05 -5.39 0.88
CA ARG A 186 -6.02 -6.44 0.91
C ARG A 186 -5.62 -6.71 2.36
N GLY A 187 -6.09 -7.81 2.94
CA GLY A 187 -5.73 -8.22 4.30
C GLY A 187 -6.84 -8.92 5.06
N ARG A 188 -6.77 -8.86 6.40
CA ARG A 188 -7.84 -9.34 7.28
C ARG A 188 -8.75 -8.18 7.66
N PRO A 189 -10.09 -8.37 7.64
CA PRO A 189 -11.05 -7.33 8.03
C PRO A 189 -10.63 -6.60 9.30
N CYS A 190 -10.79 -5.28 9.30
CA CYS A 190 -10.41 -4.46 10.43
C CYS A 190 -11.47 -3.40 10.76
N LEU A 191 -11.45 -2.94 12.01
CA LEU A 191 -12.23 -1.78 12.45
C LEU A 191 -11.32 -0.57 12.48
N GLU A 192 -11.66 0.46 11.70
CA GLU A 192 -11.03 1.77 11.75
C GLU A 192 -11.85 2.71 12.62
N ALA A 193 -11.27 3.16 13.73
CA ALA A 193 -11.91 4.06 14.68
C ALA A 193 -10.87 4.86 15.46
N GLY A 194 -11.13 6.15 15.67
CA GLY A 194 -10.26 7.03 16.46
C GLY A 194 -8.80 7.06 16.00
N GLY A 195 -8.55 6.96 14.68
CA GLY A 195 -7.20 6.92 14.11
C GLY A 195 -6.46 5.59 14.30
N THR A 196 -7.13 4.56 14.81
CA THR A 196 -6.58 3.21 14.98
C THR A 196 -7.24 2.23 14.02
N SER A 197 -6.47 1.28 13.48
CA SER A 197 -6.96 0.17 12.68
C SER A 197 -6.71 -1.13 13.44
N THR A 198 -7.79 -1.81 13.83
CA THR A 198 -7.73 -3.02 14.65
C THR A 198 -8.20 -4.24 13.86
N PRO A 199 -7.35 -5.25 13.61
CA PRO A 199 -7.75 -6.46 12.88
C PRO A 199 -8.79 -7.25 13.66
N LEU A 200 -9.76 -7.82 12.94
CA LEU A 200 -10.87 -8.57 13.50
C LEU A 200 -10.72 -10.07 13.21
N THR A 201 -11.36 -10.87 14.05
CA THR A 201 -11.60 -12.28 13.75
C THR A 201 -12.75 -12.39 12.75
N THR A 202 -12.86 -13.52 12.03
CA THR A 202 -14.03 -13.82 11.19
C THR A 202 -15.32 -13.56 11.97
N ARG A 203 -15.39 -14.08 13.20
CA ARG A 203 -16.60 -13.99 14.02
C ARG A 203 -16.96 -12.56 14.43
N HIS A 204 -15.99 -11.73 14.80
CA HIS A 204 -16.26 -10.33 15.11
C HIS A 204 -16.69 -9.53 13.88
N THR A 205 -16.11 -9.86 12.72
CA THR A 205 -16.46 -9.24 11.44
C THR A 205 -17.93 -9.49 11.11
N GLU A 206 -18.39 -10.73 11.22
CA GLU A 206 -19.79 -11.08 10.97
C GLU A 206 -20.76 -10.39 11.93
N LEU A 207 -20.43 -10.40 13.23
CA LEU A 207 -21.27 -9.77 14.25
C LEU A 207 -21.39 -8.26 14.00
N LEU A 208 -20.28 -7.58 13.72
CA LEU A 208 -20.29 -6.15 13.40
C LEU A 208 -21.05 -5.86 12.12
N THR A 209 -20.88 -6.69 11.09
CA THR A 209 -21.62 -6.57 9.83
C THR A 209 -23.13 -6.64 10.08
N VAL A 210 -23.59 -7.65 10.81
CA VAL A 210 -25.01 -7.81 11.15
C VAL A 210 -25.52 -6.62 11.97
N LEU A 211 -24.80 -6.23 13.03
CA LEU A 211 -25.22 -5.16 13.93
C LEU A 211 -25.24 -3.78 13.25
N ALA A 212 -24.31 -3.51 12.33
CA ALA A 212 -24.26 -2.26 11.58
C ALA A 212 -25.41 -2.14 10.56
N THR A 213 -25.79 -3.25 9.91
CA THR A 213 -26.92 -3.27 8.98
C THR A 213 -28.29 -3.30 9.66
N GLU A 214 -28.34 -3.55 10.97
CA GLU A 214 -29.59 -3.68 11.74
C GLU A 214 -29.62 -2.70 12.94
N PRO A 215 -29.75 -1.38 12.70
CA PRO A 215 -29.64 -0.36 13.75
C PRO A 215 -30.72 -0.47 14.85
N GLY A 216 -31.87 -1.07 14.52
CA GLY A 216 -32.95 -1.36 15.47
C GLY A 216 -32.58 -2.37 16.55
N GLY A 217 -31.51 -3.13 16.31
CA GLY A 217 -30.98 -4.15 17.20
C GLY A 217 -31.67 -5.50 17.07
N LEU A 218 -30.93 -6.54 17.48
CA LEU A 218 -31.34 -7.92 17.38
C LEU A 218 -31.17 -8.67 18.70
N THR A 219 -32.00 -9.68 18.93
CA THR A 219 -31.78 -10.66 19.98
C THR A 219 -30.63 -11.60 19.63
N ALA A 220 -30.04 -12.27 20.63
CA ALA A 220 -28.99 -13.26 20.39
C ALA A 220 -29.47 -14.45 19.54
N GLY A 221 -30.78 -14.73 19.52
CA GLY A 221 -31.36 -15.77 18.67
C GLY A 221 -31.40 -15.35 17.20
N GLU A 222 -31.86 -14.13 16.93
CA GLU A 222 -31.90 -13.56 15.57
C GLU A 222 -30.50 -13.40 14.98
N ILE A 223 -29.53 -12.89 15.77
CA ILE A 223 -28.12 -12.84 15.35
C ILE A 223 -27.57 -14.23 15.04
N GLY A 224 -27.93 -15.23 15.85
CA GLY A 224 -27.54 -16.62 15.60
C GLY A 224 -28.08 -17.14 14.26
N ALA A 225 -29.36 -16.93 13.99
CA ALA A 225 -30.00 -17.36 12.75
C ALA A 225 -29.41 -16.68 11.49
N LEU A 226 -29.02 -15.41 11.60
CA LEU A 226 -28.43 -14.66 10.49
C LEU A 226 -27.00 -15.08 10.13
N ILE A 227 -26.26 -15.68 11.08
CA ILE A 227 -24.85 -16.01 10.85
C ILE A 227 -24.60 -17.52 10.80
N TYR A 228 -25.43 -18.32 11.46
CA TYR A 228 -25.35 -19.77 11.43
C TYR A 228 -26.74 -20.38 11.24
N PRO A 229 -27.23 -20.50 10.00
CA PRO A 229 -28.54 -21.07 9.72
C PRO A 229 -28.68 -22.51 10.24
N GLU A 230 -27.56 -23.25 10.28
CA GLU A 230 -27.53 -24.70 10.48
C GLU A 230 -27.23 -25.14 11.93
N GLN A 231 -26.62 -24.32 12.79
CA GLN A 231 -26.18 -24.74 14.13
C GLN A 231 -25.66 -23.56 15.00
N THR A 232 -26.48 -22.97 15.88
CA THR A 232 -25.95 -22.45 17.16
C THR A 232 -27.03 -22.25 18.23
N ALA A 233 -26.72 -22.63 19.47
CA ALA A 233 -27.47 -22.18 20.64
C ALA A 233 -27.17 -20.70 20.92
N ALA A 234 -28.20 -19.88 21.16
CA ALA A 234 -28.08 -18.45 21.49
C ALA A 234 -27.13 -18.13 22.68
N ALA A 235 -26.69 -19.13 23.44
CA ALA A 235 -25.65 -18.99 24.46
C ALA A 235 -24.27 -18.64 23.86
N THR A 236 -23.85 -19.30 22.78
CA THR A 236 -22.55 -19.06 22.14
C THR A 236 -22.48 -17.65 21.55
N VAL A 237 -23.56 -17.20 20.90
CA VAL A 237 -23.68 -15.83 20.38
C VAL A 237 -23.49 -14.80 21.50
N ARG A 238 -24.08 -15.02 22.69
CA ARG A 238 -23.90 -14.11 23.83
C ARG A 238 -22.46 -14.04 24.32
N VAL A 239 -21.72 -15.15 24.28
CA VAL A 239 -20.29 -15.16 24.67
C VAL A 239 -19.46 -14.36 23.67
N GLU A 240 -19.70 -14.54 22.37
CA GLU A 240 -19.00 -13.77 21.33
C GLU A 240 -19.38 -12.29 21.36
N LEU A 241 -20.65 -11.95 21.61
CA LEU A 241 -21.07 -10.55 21.81
C LEU A 241 -20.40 -9.91 23.03
N LEU A 242 -20.15 -10.68 24.10
CA LEU A 242 -19.40 -10.19 25.26
C LEU A 242 -17.92 -9.94 24.93
N ARG A 243 -17.30 -10.81 24.13
CA ARG A 243 -15.92 -10.65 23.64
C ARG A 243 -15.81 -9.43 22.72
N LEU A 244 -16.75 -9.29 21.78
CA LEU A 244 -16.86 -8.13 20.90
C LEU A 244 -17.04 -6.85 21.70
N LYS A 245 -17.92 -6.84 22.71
CA LYS A 245 -18.13 -5.67 23.57
C LYS A 245 -16.81 -5.21 24.22
N ARG A 246 -16.04 -6.13 24.81
CA ARG A 246 -14.75 -5.80 25.44
C ARG A 246 -13.72 -5.28 24.44
N LEU A 247 -13.72 -5.83 23.22
CA LEU A 247 -12.86 -5.34 22.15
C LEU A 247 -13.21 -3.89 21.78
N LEU A 248 -14.48 -3.60 21.54
CA LEU A 248 -14.94 -2.25 21.19
C LEU A 248 -14.65 -1.24 22.31
N GLU A 249 -14.88 -1.62 23.57
CA GLU A 249 -14.53 -0.79 24.74
C GLU A 249 -13.03 -0.45 24.83
N SER A 250 -12.16 -1.28 24.24
CA SER A 250 -10.70 -1.05 24.22
C SER A 250 -10.22 -0.14 23.10
N ILE A 251 -11.07 0.15 22.10
CA ILE A 251 -10.71 0.91 20.91
C ILE A 251 -11.31 2.33 21.03
N PRO A 252 -10.49 3.38 21.14
CA PRO A 252 -10.98 4.75 21.17
C PRO A 252 -11.80 5.08 19.91
N GLY A 253 -13.00 5.64 20.08
CA GLY A 253 -13.88 6.04 18.98
C GLY A 253 -14.64 4.90 18.30
N ALA A 254 -14.50 3.64 18.75
CA ALA A 254 -15.33 2.54 18.28
C ALA A 254 -16.77 2.65 18.79
N PRO A 255 -17.76 2.14 18.04
CA PRO A 255 -19.15 2.14 18.48
C PRO A 255 -19.33 1.24 19.71
N GLN A 256 -20.16 1.64 20.66
CA GLN A 256 -20.45 0.81 21.83
C GLN A 256 -21.57 -0.19 21.53
N LEU A 257 -21.49 -1.34 22.19
CA LEU A 257 -22.51 -2.38 22.09
C LEU A 257 -23.51 -2.28 23.25
N ALA A 258 -24.72 -1.82 22.94
CA ALA A 258 -25.86 -1.91 23.85
C ALA A 258 -26.47 -3.31 23.81
N GLY A 259 -27.14 -3.72 24.90
CA GLY A 259 -27.86 -4.98 24.99
C GLY A 259 -29.37 -4.78 25.18
N ARG A 260 -30.15 -5.82 24.83
CA ARG A 260 -31.63 -5.91 24.96
C ARG A 260 -32.43 -4.83 24.18
N PRO A 261 -32.55 -4.93 22.84
CA PRO A 261 -31.83 -5.83 21.94
C PRO A 261 -30.38 -5.37 21.70
N TYR A 262 -29.53 -6.27 21.20
CA TYR A 262 -28.13 -5.96 20.89
C TYR A 262 -28.05 -5.03 19.68
N ARG A 263 -27.42 -3.87 19.83
CA ARG A 263 -27.25 -2.87 18.77
C ARG A 263 -26.02 -2.01 19.02
N LEU A 264 -25.49 -1.42 17.96
CA LEU A 264 -24.47 -0.37 18.07
C LEU A 264 -25.16 0.94 18.49
N THR A 265 -24.56 1.68 19.42
CA THR A 265 -25.10 2.97 19.88
C THR A 265 -24.77 4.11 18.93
N GLU A 266 -23.65 4.00 18.23
CA GLU A 266 -23.19 4.91 17.18
C GLU A 266 -23.24 4.21 15.81
N PRO A 267 -23.43 4.95 14.71
CA PRO A 267 -23.35 4.39 13.36
C PRO A 267 -21.97 3.80 13.09
N LEU A 268 -21.94 2.68 12.38
CA LEU A 268 -20.74 2.03 11.88
C LEU A 268 -20.87 1.95 10.36
N ALA A 269 -19.98 2.65 9.64
CA ALA A 269 -19.90 2.54 8.20
C ALA A 269 -19.32 1.17 7.81
N ILE A 270 -19.69 0.69 6.62
CA ILE A 270 -19.10 -0.51 6.01
C ILE A 270 -18.63 -0.12 4.63
N ASP A 271 -17.32 -0.18 4.40
CA ASP A 271 -16.71 0.30 3.16
C ASP A 271 -17.27 -0.38 1.91
N ALA A 272 -17.56 -1.68 1.97
CA ALA A 272 -18.18 -2.43 0.87
C ALA A 272 -19.56 -1.85 0.48
N LEU A 273 -20.34 -1.34 1.43
CA LEU A 273 -21.62 -0.69 1.14
C LEU A 273 -21.42 0.72 0.59
N GLU A 274 -20.44 1.46 1.12
CA GLU A 274 -20.09 2.79 0.62
C GLU A 274 -19.62 2.73 -0.84
N VAL A 275 -18.84 1.70 -1.21
CA VAL A 275 -18.44 1.48 -2.62
C VAL A 275 -19.66 1.37 -3.52
N VAL A 276 -20.64 0.52 -3.17
CA VAL A 276 -21.87 0.36 -3.97
C VAL A 276 -22.64 1.68 -4.06
N GLU A 277 -22.70 2.44 -2.95
CA GLU A 277 -23.36 3.74 -2.92
C GLU A 277 -22.68 4.78 -3.82
N HIS A 278 -21.35 4.89 -3.76
CA HIS A 278 -20.58 5.80 -4.60
C HIS A 278 -20.67 5.42 -6.08
N VAL A 279 -20.61 4.13 -6.40
CA VAL A 279 -20.87 3.63 -7.77
C VAL A 279 -22.25 4.06 -8.24
N GLY A 280 -23.29 3.89 -7.41
CA GLY A 280 -24.66 4.30 -7.74
C GLY A 280 -24.84 5.81 -7.96
N ARG A 281 -23.92 6.63 -7.45
CA ARG A 281 -23.89 8.10 -7.66
C ARG A 281 -23.00 8.54 -8.83
N GLY A 282 -22.29 7.61 -9.48
CA GLY A 282 -21.32 7.92 -10.52
C GLY A 282 -19.98 8.44 -9.99
N GLU A 283 -19.71 8.28 -8.70
CA GLU A 283 -18.51 8.77 -8.01
C GLU A 283 -17.39 7.72 -8.05
N TYR A 284 -16.98 7.31 -9.25
CA TYR A 284 -16.13 6.14 -9.47
C TYR A 284 -14.73 6.25 -8.86
N ASP A 285 -14.10 7.43 -8.90
CA ASP A 285 -12.79 7.64 -8.28
C ASP A 285 -12.85 7.42 -6.76
N LEU A 286 -13.90 7.93 -6.11
CA LEU A 286 -14.11 7.74 -4.66
C LEU A 286 -14.41 6.27 -4.33
N ALA A 287 -15.22 5.61 -5.15
CA ALA A 287 -15.49 4.18 -5.00
C ALA A 287 -14.19 3.36 -5.09
N LEU A 288 -13.31 3.69 -6.04
CA LEU A 288 -12.03 3.01 -6.22
C LEU A 288 -11.01 3.34 -5.13
N ASP A 289 -11.02 4.56 -4.58
CA ASP A 289 -10.20 4.94 -3.41
C ASP A 289 -10.56 4.12 -2.15
N LEU A 290 -11.85 3.79 -2.01
CA LEU A 290 -12.36 2.94 -0.93
C LEU A 290 -12.11 1.46 -1.20
N TYR A 291 -12.21 1.01 -2.44
CA TYR A 291 -12.04 -0.39 -2.85
C TYR A 291 -10.55 -0.75 -2.99
N ARG A 292 -9.95 -1.23 -1.90
CA ARG A 292 -8.52 -1.59 -1.84
C ARG A 292 -8.25 -3.07 -2.14
N GLY A 293 -9.22 -3.75 -2.75
CA GLY A 293 -9.16 -5.14 -3.19
C GLY A 293 -9.89 -6.12 -2.30
N GLU A 294 -10.19 -7.31 -2.82
CA GLU A 294 -10.93 -8.34 -2.09
C GLU A 294 -10.13 -8.96 -0.92
N SER A 295 -10.75 -9.02 0.25
CA SER A 295 -10.21 -9.73 1.41
C SER A 295 -10.54 -11.22 1.32
N ALA A 296 -9.55 -12.05 0.97
CA ALA A 296 -9.69 -13.51 1.00
C ALA A 296 -10.08 -14.05 2.40
N ALA A 297 -9.68 -13.36 3.47
CA ALA A 297 -10.01 -13.73 4.85
C ALA A 297 -11.46 -13.37 5.26
N ALA A 298 -12.16 -12.56 4.47
CA ALA A 298 -13.54 -12.14 4.74
C ALA A 298 -14.58 -13.07 4.08
N ALA A 299 -14.17 -13.93 3.15
CA ALA A 299 -15.03 -14.80 2.36
C ALA A 299 -15.59 -16.02 3.12
N GLU A 300 -15.23 -16.23 4.38
CA GLU A 300 -15.69 -17.37 5.19
C GLU A 300 -17.17 -17.26 5.63
N SER A 301 -17.80 -16.10 5.45
CA SER A 301 -19.19 -15.85 5.85
C SER A 301 -20.07 -15.54 4.65
N ASP A 302 -21.21 -16.23 4.51
CA ASP A 302 -22.14 -16.04 3.39
C ASP A 302 -22.58 -14.57 3.24
N ARG A 303 -22.86 -13.90 4.36
CA ARG A 303 -23.34 -12.51 4.34
C ARG A 303 -22.26 -11.52 3.96
N VAL A 304 -21.06 -11.70 4.51
CA VAL A 304 -19.90 -10.84 4.20
C VAL A 304 -19.48 -11.06 2.74
N SER A 305 -19.44 -12.32 2.30
CA SER A 305 -19.16 -12.72 0.92
C SER A 305 -20.15 -12.08 -0.06
N ALA A 306 -21.45 -12.11 0.23
CA ALA A 306 -22.46 -11.46 -0.59
C ALA A 306 -22.24 -9.93 -0.72
N MET A 307 -21.80 -9.26 0.35
CA MET A 307 -21.50 -7.82 0.31
C MET A 307 -20.25 -7.51 -0.51
N LEU A 308 -19.19 -8.31 -0.34
CA LEU A 308 -17.95 -8.18 -1.12
C LEU A 308 -18.23 -8.41 -2.60
N GLN A 309 -18.98 -9.46 -2.94
CA GLN A 309 -19.37 -9.75 -4.31
C GLN A 309 -20.22 -8.63 -4.90
N SER A 310 -21.14 -8.05 -4.13
CA SER A 310 -21.94 -6.91 -4.58
C SER A 310 -21.08 -5.67 -4.87
N ALA A 311 -20.09 -5.38 -4.02
CA ALA A 311 -19.17 -4.26 -4.23
C ALA A 311 -18.28 -4.47 -5.46
N SER A 312 -17.68 -5.66 -5.56
CA SER A 312 -16.81 -6.07 -6.68
C SER A 312 -17.55 -6.02 -8.02
N LEU A 313 -18.75 -6.61 -8.09
CA LEU A 313 -19.57 -6.59 -9.31
C LEU A 313 -20.04 -5.18 -9.68
N ALA A 314 -20.51 -4.39 -8.71
CA ALA A 314 -20.94 -3.02 -8.97
C ALA A 314 -19.78 -2.17 -9.53
N LEU A 315 -18.59 -2.30 -8.93
CA LEU A 315 -17.41 -1.60 -9.39
C LEU A 315 -17.00 -2.06 -10.80
N ARG A 316 -16.93 -3.38 -11.03
CA ARG A 316 -16.62 -3.95 -12.35
C ARG A 316 -17.53 -3.41 -13.45
N GLU A 317 -18.85 -3.49 -13.26
CA GLU A 317 -19.82 -3.03 -14.25
C GLU A 317 -19.70 -1.52 -14.51
N ALA A 318 -19.46 -0.72 -13.46
CA ALA A 318 -19.22 0.72 -13.60
C ALA A 318 -17.94 1.01 -14.40
N MET A 319 -16.87 0.23 -14.19
CA MET A 319 -15.62 0.38 -14.93
C MET A 319 -15.76 0.06 -16.42
N LEU A 320 -16.55 -0.97 -16.75
CA LEU A 320 -16.77 -1.38 -18.14
C LEU A 320 -17.70 -0.44 -18.91
N SER A 321 -18.56 0.30 -18.23
CA SER A 321 -19.59 1.14 -18.83
C SER A 321 -19.19 2.62 -18.91
N ASP A 322 -18.83 3.21 -17.78
CA ASP A 322 -18.87 4.67 -17.61
C ASP A 322 -17.54 5.27 -17.08
N ALA A 323 -16.55 4.45 -16.71
CA ALA A 323 -15.29 4.96 -16.18
C ALA A 323 -14.46 5.75 -17.20
N ASN A 324 -13.84 6.82 -16.73
CA ASN A 324 -12.86 7.54 -17.52
C ASN A 324 -11.55 6.72 -17.65
N PRO A 325 -10.68 7.01 -18.64
CA PRO A 325 -9.48 6.23 -18.87
C PRO A 325 -8.52 6.14 -17.69
N ASP A 326 -8.39 7.19 -16.86
CA ASP A 326 -7.46 7.21 -15.73
C ASP A 326 -7.98 6.34 -14.57
N THR A 327 -9.28 6.45 -14.25
CA THR A 327 -9.93 5.58 -13.26
C THR A 327 -9.89 4.12 -13.69
N LEU A 328 -10.10 3.83 -14.99
CA LEU A 328 -10.03 2.48 -15.52
C LEU A 328 -8.60 1.91 -15.43
N LEU A 329 -7.57 2.70 -15.74
CA LEU A 329 -6.18 2.26 -15.58
C LEU A 329 -5.84 1.90 -14.13
N ARG A 330 -6.29 2.72 -13.16
CA ARG A 330 -6.14 2.41 -11.73
C ARG A 330 -6.85 1.11 -11.34
N TYR A 331 -8.04 0.86 -11.91
CA TYR A 331 -8.78 -0.37 -11.67
C TYR A 331 -8.05 -1.62 -12.19
N LEU A 332 -7.33 -1.51 -13.32
CA LEU A 332 -6.52 -2.62 -13.87
C LEU A 332 -5.33 -3.02 -12.96
N GLU A 333 -4.93 -2.17 -12.01
CA GLU A 333 -3.86 -2.47 -11.04
C GLU A 333 -4.33 -3.36 -9.88
N LEU A 334 -5.62 -3.73 -9.84
CA LEU A 334 -6.17 -4.66 -8.86
C LEU A 334 -5.86 -6.13 -9.25
N PRO A 335 -5.25 -6.93 -8.35
CA PRO A 335 -4.90 -8.33 -8.59
C PRO A 335 -6.07 -9.19 -9.06
N GLU A 336 -7.27 -8.95 -8.54
CA GLU A 336 -8.48 -9.67 -8.95
C GLU A 336 -8.89 -9.37 -10.41
N VAL A 337 -8.44 -8.25 -10.98
CA VAL A 337 -8.70 -7.85 -12.37
C VAL A 337 -7.63 -8.39 -13.33
N GLU A 338 -6.49 -8.85 -12.81
CA GLU A 338 -5.36 -9.32 -13.63
C GLU A 338 -5.78 -10.47 -14.57
N ALA A 339 -6.65 -11.36 -14.09
CA ALA A 339 -7.12 -12.52 -14.85
C ALA A 339 -8.43 -12.27 -15.64
N ASP A 340 -9.12 -11.14 -15.44
CA ASP A 340 -10.37 -10.82 -16.15
C ASP A 340 -10.03 -10.10 -17.46
N PRO A 341 -10.28 -10.67 -18.65
CA PRO A 341 -9.89 -10.05 -19.91
C PRO A 341 -10.76 -8.83 -20.30
N ASP A 342 -11.98 -8.69 -19.77
CA ASP A 342 -12.93 -7.68 -20.27
C ASP A 342 -12.49 -6.23 -19.95
N PRO A 343 -12.06 -5.89 -18.72
CA PRO A 343 -11.59 -4.54 -18.39
C PRO A 343 -10.40 -4.10 -19.25
N TRP A 344 -9.47 -5.01 -19.53
CA TRP A 344 -8.31 -4.73 -20.39
C TRP A 344 -8.73 -4.46 -21.85
N GLN A 345 -9.74 -5.18 -22.35
CA GLN A 345 -10.29 -4.93 -23.68
C GLN A 345 -10.98 -3.57 -23.76
N VAL A 346 -11.79 -3.21 -22.76
CA VAL A 346 -12.43 -1.89 -22.69
C VAL A 346 -11.38 -0.78 -22.64
N ALA A 347 -10.31 -0.97 -21.87
CA ALA A 347 -9.20 0.00 -21.81
C ALA A 347 -8.58 0.27 -23.20
N LEU A 348 -8.41 -0.76 -24.05
CA LEU A 348 -7.95 -0.55 -25.43
C LEU A 348 -8.94 0.19 -26.32
N GLN A 349 -10.23 0.18 -26.00
CA GLN A 349 -11.24 0.91 -26.76
C GLN A 349 -11.26 2.39 -26.37
N VAL A 350 -11.11 2.69 -25.08
CA VAL A 350 -11.22 4.06 -24.56
C VAL A 350 -9.90 4.83 -24.54
N LEU A 351 -8.75 4.15 -24.49
CA LEU A 351 -7.45 4.81 -24.44
C LEU A 351 -7.06 5.46 -25.78
N PRO A 352 -6.45 6.67 -25.76
CA PRO A 352 -5.99 7.34 -26.96
C PRO A 352 -5.03 6.47 -27.79
N PRO A 353 -5.08 6.48 -29.14
CA PRO A 353 -4.28 5.61 -30.00
C PRO A 353 -2.76 5.65 -29.78
N ARG A 354 -2.24 6.74 -29.21
CA ARG A 354 -0.80 6.95 -28.91
C ARG A 354 -0.43 6.77 -27.44
N SER A 355 -1.34 6.26 -26.61
CA SER A 355 -1.03 5.99 -25.20
C SER A 355 0.00 4.87 -25.08
N ALA A 356 1.06 5.10 -24.30
CA ALA A 356 2.09 4.10 -24.02
C ALA A 356 1.52 2.85 -23.31
N GLN A 357 0.43 3.03 -22.55
CA GLN A 357 -0.24 1.94 -21.83
C GLN A 357 -0.86 0.89 -22.77
N ARG A 358 -1.18 1.26 -24.02
CA ARG A 358 -1.78 0.31 -24.99
C ARG A 358 -0.87 -0.88 -25.26
N SER A 359 0.44 -0.66 -25.38
CA SER A 359 1.40 -1.74 -25.65
C SER A 359 1.48 -2.72 -24.48
N VAL A 360 1.42 -2.21 -23.24
CA VAL A 360 1.41 -3.02 -22.02
C VAL A 360 0.13 -3.86 -21.95
N ILE A 361 -1.03 -3.25 -22.21
CA ILE A 361 -2.32 -3.94 -22.19
C ILE A 361 -2.41 -5.04 -23.26
N VAL A 362 -1.90 -4.80 -24.48
CA VAL A 362 -1.88 -5.82 -25.54
C VAL A 362 -1.01 -7.02 -25.15
N ALA A 363 0.19 -6.77 -24.61
CA ALA A 363 1.07 -7.85 -24.15
C ALA A 363 0.44 -8.67 -23.01
N HIS A 364 -0.30 -8.02 -22.10
CA HIS A 364 -1.04 -8.70 -21.05
C HIS A 364 -2.15 -9.60 -21.61
N LEU A 365 -2.98 -9.09 -22.52
CA LEU A 365 -4.05 -9.86 -23.17
C LEU A 365 -3.52 -11.06 -23.99
N GLU A 366 -2.36 -10.92 -24.63
CA GLU A 366 -1.70 -12.05 -25.31
C GLU A 366 -1.26 -13.13 -24.32
N THR A 367 -0.76 -12.72 -23.15
CA THR A 367 -0.37 -13.63 -22.07
C THR A 367 -1.59 -14.40 -21.55
N LEU A 368 -2.72 -13.73 -21.29
CA LEU A 368 -3.97 -14.38 -20.87
C LEU A 368 -4.46 -15.41 -21.90
N ARG A 369 -4.47 -15.05 -23.19
CA ARG A 369 -4.85 -15.96 -24.28
C ARG A 369 -3.94 -17.18 -24.39
N SER A 370 -2.65 -17.03 -24.10
CA SER A 370 -1.69 -18.14 -24.12
C SER A 370 -1.89 -19.10 -22.96
N SER A 371 -2.37 -18.60 -21.81
CA SER A 371 -2.66 -19.39 -20.61
C SER A 371 -3.97 -20.21 -20.74
N ASP A 372 -4.97 -19.72 -21.48
CA ASP A 372 -6.23 -20.45 -21.72
C ASP A 372 -6.09 -21.67 -22.64
N ILE A 373 -4.98 -21.77 -23.39
CA ILE A 373 -4.71 -22.84 -24.36
C ILE A 373 -3.85 -23.97 -23.73
N ALA A 374 -3.22 -23.72 -22.59
CA ALA A 374 -2.36 -24.65 -21.86
C ALA A 374 -3.14 -25.44 -20.79
#